data_AF-A0A258CYT9-F1
#
_entry.id   AF-A0A258CYT9-F1
#
_cell.length_a   1.000
_cell.length_b   1.000
_cell.length_c   1.000
_cell.angle_alpha   90.00
_cell.angle_beta   90.00
_cell.angle_gamma   90.00
#
_symmetry.space_group_name_H-M   'P 1'
#
loop_
_entity.id
_entity.type
_entity.pdbx_description
1 polymer ?
#
loop_
_entity_poly.entity_id
_entity_poly.type
_entity_poly.pdbx_seq_one_letter_code
_entity_poly.pdbx_strand_id
1 'polypeptide(L)'
;MGLDVIALFIAFQVNFRHARAFERVVVTPLEVRLRKVSHHGQEAIWCSNPAWTKLERQIDEDYGLLGLDLVSRGRRVAVAAALSPGEREGFADALGRALATARRGPDYEDAR
;
A
#
# COMPACT_ATOMS: atom_id res chain seq x y z
N MET A 1 18.43 20.13 -18.66
CA MET A 1 17.80 18.80 -18.79
C MET A 1 18.44 17.88 -17.74
N GLY A 2 18.06 18.06 -16.48
CA GLY A 2 18.60 17.27 -15.37
C GLY A 2 17.42 16.59 -14.70
N LEU A 3 17.32 15.29 -14.89
CA LEU A 3 16.15 14.47 -14.60
C LEU A 3 16.43 13.69 -13.30
N ASP A 4 16.39 14.38 -12.17
CA ASP A 4 16.52 13.75 -10.86
C ASP A 4 15.12 13.35 -10.37
N VAL A 5 14.62 12.26 -10.97
CA VAL A 5 13.40 11.59 -10.52
C VAL A 5 13.82 10.55 -9.50
N ILE A 6 13.87 10.92 -8.22
CA ILE A 6 13.94 9.93 -7.15
C ILE A 6 12.62 9.14 -7.17
N ALA A 7 12.63 8.00 -7.85
CA ALA A 7 11.56 7.02 -7.79
C ALA A 7 11.63 6.31 -6.44
N LEU A 8 10.97 6.83 -5.41
CA LEU A 8 10.86 6.12 -4.13
C LEU A 8 9.98 4.89 -4.33
N PHE A 9 10.61 3.71 -4.43
CA PHE A 9 9.95 2.42 -4.43
C PHE A 9 9.84 1.90 -2.99
N ILE A 10 8.62 1.66 -2.53
CA ILE A 10 8.39 1.00 -1.22
C ILE A 10 7.65 -0.30 -1.46
N ALA A 11 8.25 -1.41 -1.03
CA ALA A 11 7.64 -2.73 -1.05
C ALA A 11 7.30 -3.20 0.37
N PHE A 12 6.05 -3.64 0.55
CA PHE A 12 5.59 -4.30 1.75
C PHE A 12 5.15 -5.72 1.42
N GLN A 13 5.48 -6.69 2.28
CA GLN A 13 5.01 -8.06 2.16
C GLN A 13 4.33 -8.50 3.45
N VAL A 14 3.11 -9.01 3.35
CA VAL A 14 2.31 -9.53 4.46
C VAL A 14 2.04 -11.01 4.19
N ASN A 15 2.41 -11.89 5.12
CA ASN A 15 2.22 -13.33 4.96
C ASN A 15 1.08 -13.83 5.86
N PHE A 16 0.28 -14.79 5.39
CA PHE A 16 -0.76 -15.40 6.21
C PHE A 16 -0.16 -16.56 7.03
N ARG A 17 -0.38 -16.56 8.35
CA ARG A 17 0.22 -17.52 9.31
C ARG A 17 0.00 -19.01 9.00
N HIS A 18 -1.03 -19.36 8.22
CA HIS A 18 -1.43 -20.75 8.00
C HIS A 18 -1.22 -21.28 6.58
N ALA A 19 -0.69 -20.49 5.65
CA ALA A 19 -0.41 -21.00 4.31
C ALA A 19 0.57 -20.13 3.54
N ARG A 20 1.08 -20.64 2.42
CA ARG A 20 1.93 -19.93 1.43
C ARG A 20 1.26 -18.70 0.77
N ALA A 21 0.14 -18.23 1.33
CA ALA A 21 -0.55 -17.03 0.90
C ALA A 21 0.18 -15.78 1.40
N PHE A 22 0.28 -14.77 0.54
CA PHE A 22 0.89 -13.50 0.88
C PHE A 22 0.28 -12.36 0.08
N GLU A 23 0.43 -11.16 0.61
CA GLU A 23 0.16 -9.90 -0.08
C GLU A 23 1.48 -9.17 -0.29
N ARG A 24 1.69 -8.60 -1.47
CA ARG A 24 2.80 -7.72 -1.76
C ARG A 24 2.27 -6.40 -2.27
N VAL A 25 2.60 -5.32 -1.59
CA VAL A 25 2.27 -3.95 -2.00
C VAL A 25 3.53 -3.29 -2.48
N VAL A 26 3.49 -2.71 -3.67
CA VAL A 26 4.54 -1.91 -4.25
C VAL A 26 3.98 -0.52 -4.50
N VAL A 27 4.68 0.50 -4.04
CA VAL A 27 4.35 1.90 -4.29
C VAL A 27 5.50 2.54 -5.05
N THR A 28 5.18 3.15 -6.19
CA THR A 28 6.06 4.00 -6.99
C THR A 28 5.34 5.31 -7.29
N PRO A 29 5.99 6.36 -7.81
CA PRO A 29 5.30 7.58 -8.23
C PRO A 29 4.22 7.37 -9.30
N LEU A 30 4.30 6.30 -10.09
CA LEU A 30 3.41 6.06 -11.24
C LEU A 30 2.37 4.96 -10.99
N GLU A 31 2.66 4.04 -10.06
CA GLU A 31 1.83 2.85 -9.81
C GLU A 31 1.85 2.44 -8.33
N VAL A 32 0.66 2.12 -7.82
CA VAL A 32 0.44 1.30 -6.62
C VAL A 32 -0.02 -0.07 -7.10
N ARG A 33 0.74 -1.10 -6.76
CA ARG A 33 0.47 -2.50 -7.14
C ARG A 33 0.31 -3.36 -5.90
N LEU A 34 -0.87 -3.94 -5.73
CA LEU A 34 -1.16 -4.95 -4.72
C LEU A 34 -1.30 -6.30 -5.41
N ARG A 35 -0.41 -7.23 -5.09
CA ARG A 35 -0.46 -8.62 -5.51
C ARG A 35 -0.89 -9.47 -4.32
N LYS A 36 -1.96 -10.25 -4.48
CA LYS A 36 -2.44 -11.23 -3.50
C LYS A 36 -2.25 -12.62 -4.07
N VAL A 37 -1.56 -13.48 -3.35
CA VAL A 37 -1.40 -14.89 -3.69
C VAL A 37 -2.09 -15.70 -2.61
N SER A 38 -3.01 -16.56 -3.02
CA SER A 38 -3.70 -17.48 -2.11
C SER A 38 -2.85 -18.72 -1.81
N HIS A 39 -3.31 -19.53 -0.86
CA HIS A 39 -2.62 -20.76 -0.50
C HIS A 39 -2.61 -21.82 -1.61
N HIS A 40 -3.56 -21.75 -2.54
CA HIS A 40 -3.63 -22.57 -3.75
C HIS A 40 -2.77 -22.00 -4.89
N GLY A 41 -2.02 -20.92 -4.67
CA GLY A 41 -1.21 -20.25 -5.68
C GLY A 41 -2.01 -19.38 -6.64
N GLN A 42 -3.33 -19.23 -6.45
CA GLN A 42 -4.12 -18.29 -7.25
C GLN A 42 -3.68 -16.86 -6.95
N GLU A 43 -3.45 -16.09 -8.01
CA GLU A 43 -2.97 -14.74 -7.93
C GLU A 43 -4.05 -13.74 -8.38
N ALA A 44 -4.20 -12.67 -7.59
CA ALA A 44 -4.98 -11.51 -7.95
C ALA A 44 -4.09 -10.26 -7.88
N ILE A 45 -4.09 -9.47 -8.94
CA ILE A 45 -3.34 -8.21 -9.02
C ILE A 45 -4.34 -7.05 -9.08
N TRP A 46 -4.10 -6.05 -8.25
CA TRP A 46 -4.75 -4.76 -8.31
C TRP A 46 -3.70 -3.68 -8.55
N CYS A 47 -3.93 -2.86 -9.57
CA CYS A 47 -3.09 -1.70 -9.88
C CYS A 47 -3.93 -0.42 -9.94
N SER A 48 -3.30 0.68 -9.56
CA SER A 48 -3.82 2.04 -9.66
C SER A 48 -2.66 3.04 -9.68
N ASN A 49 -2.93 4.32 -9.92
CA ASN A 49 -1.91 5.37 -9.80
C ASN A 49 -2.03 6.03 -8.42
N PRO A 50 -0.91 6.33 -7.73
CA PRO A 50 -0.92 6.97 -6.42
C PRO A 50 -1.68 8.30 -6.37
N ALA A 51 -1.69 9.07 -7.47
CA ALA A 51 -2.36 10.36 -7.61
C ALA A 51 -3.85 10.32 -7.22
N TRP A 52 -4.50 9.18 -7.45
CA TRP A 52 -5.92 8.97 -7.16
C TRP A 52 -6.19 7.71 -6.33
N THR A 53 -5.20 7.30 -5.53
CA THR A 53 -5.30 6.15 -4.63
C THR A 53 -5.32 6.61 -3.19
N LYS A 54 -6.40 6.27 -2.49
CA LYS A 54 -6.57 6.56 -1.07
C LYS A 54 -6.40 5.27 -0.27
N LEU A 55 -5.83 5.40 0.92
CA LEU A 55 -5.85 4.35 1.93
C LEU A 55 -6.98 4.68 2.90
N GLU A 56 -8.03 3.87 2.93
CA GLU A 56 -9.11 3.99 3.89
C GLU A 56 -8.86 3.09 5.10
N ARG A 57 -9.13 3.64 6.28
CA ARG A 57 -9.03 2.95 7.57
C ARG A 57 -10.44 2.64 8.06
N GLN A 58 -10.68 1.38 8.41
CA GLN A 58 -11.91 0.97 9.10
C GLN A 58 -11.58 0.88 10.58
N ILE A 59 -12.05 1.87 11.36
CA ILE A 59 -11.75 2.01 12.78
C ILE A 59 -13.02 1.72 13.56
N ASP A 60 -12.86 1.00 14.66
CA ASP A 60 -13.87 0.77 15.68
C ASP A 60 -13.39 1.37 17.00
N GLU A 61 -14.30 2.01 17.75
CA GLU A 61 -13.98 2.73 18.98
C GLU A 61 -13.49 1.80 20.11
N ASP A 62 -13.98 0.56 20.14
CA ASP A 62 -13.65 -0.43 21.16
C ASP A 62 -12.48 -1.34 20.74
N TYR A 63 -12.33 -1.59 19.43
CA TYR A 63 -11.41 -2.60 18.89
C TYR A 63 -10.26 -2.03 18.04
N GLY A 64 -10.23 -0.73 17.78
CA GLY A 64 -9.20 -0.06 16.99
C GLY A 64 -9.29 -0.33 15.49
N LEU A 65 -8.16 -0.37 14.78
CA LEU A 65 -8.13 -0.54 13.32
C LEU A 65 -8.50 -1.96 12.88
N LEU A 66 -9.74 -2.13 12.44
CA LEU A 66 -10.31 -3.40 11.98
C LEU A 66 -9.96 -3.77 10.53
N GLY A 67 -9.64 -2.79 9.69
CA GLY A 67 -9.41 -3.05 8.26
C GLY A 67 -8.75 -1.89 7.53
N LEU A 68 -8.15 -2.23 6.39
CA LEU A 68 -7.52 -1.29 5.48
C LEU A 68 -7.92 -1.61 4.05
N ASP A 69 -8.16 -0.55 3.29
CA ASP A 69 -8.52 -0.67 1.88
C ASP A 69 -7.80 0.36 1.01
N LEU A 70 -7.31 -0.11 -0.14
CA LEU A 70 -6.91 0.77 -1.23
C LEU A 70 -8.13 1.08 -2.09
N VAL A 71 -8.45 2.37 -2.19
CA VAL A 71 -9.61 2.87 -2.93
C VAL A 71 -9.15 3.76 -4.07
N SER A 72 -9.66 3.48 -5.27
CA SER A 72 -9.37 4.26 -6.46
C SER A 72 -10.49 4.15 -7.49
N ARG A 73 -11.00 5.28 -7.97
CA ARG A 73 -11.94 5.36 -9.11
C ARG A 73 -13.09 4.35 -9.04
N GLY A 74 -13.80 4.31 -7.91
CA GLY A 74 -14.94 3.39 -7.70
C GLY A 74 -14.56 1.92 -7.46
N ARG A 75 -13.27 1.60 -7.41
CA ARG A 75 -12.76 0.26 -7.07
C ARG A 75 -12.15 0.29 -5.66
N ARG A 76 -12.35 -0.78 -4.91
CA ARG A 76 -11.82 -0.99 -3.57
C ARG A 76 -11.14 -2.35 -3.51
N VAL A 77 -10.03 -2.45 -2.76
CA VAL A 77 -9.41 -3.72 -2.43
C VAL A 77 -8.85 -3.70 -1.01
N ALA A 78 -9.21 -4.70 -0.21
CA ALA A 78 -8.69 -4.86 1.14
C ALA A 78 -7.20 -5.17 1.11
N VAL A 79 -6.45 -4.71 2.10
CA VAL A 79 -5.00 -4.94 2.23
C VAL A 79 -4.63 -5.19 3.69
N ALA A 80 -3.56 -5.94 3.93
CA ALA A 80 -3.04 -6.23 5.27
C ALA A 80 -4.06 -6.91 6.20
N ALA A 81 -4.98 -7.70 5.64
CA ALA A 81 -5.99 -8.42 6.40
C ALA A 81 -5.38 -9.47 7.35
N ALA A 82 -4.18 -9.98 7.03
CA ALA A 82 -3.47 -10.96 7.86
C ALA A 82 -2.75 -10.35 9.08
N LEU A 83 -2.58 -9.01 9.12
CA LEU A 83 -1.90 -8.34 10.21
C LEU A 83 -2.81 -8.27 11.44
N SER A 84 -2.22 -8.40 12.63
CA SER A 84 -2.88 -8.05 13.88
C SER A 84 -3.22 -6.55 13.92
N PRO A 85 -4.16 -6.09 14.77
CA PRO A 85 -4.54 -4.67 14.81
C PRO A 85 -3.35 -3.71 14.99
N GLY A 86 -2.41 -4.03 15.88
CA GLY A 86 -1.22 -3.20 16.11
C GLY A 86 -0.25 -3.17 14.92
N GLU A 87 0.01 -4.33 14.29
CA GLU A 87 0.82 -4.38 13.06
C GLU A 87 0.13 -3.63 11.91
N ARG A 88 -1.19 -3.69 11.85
CA ARG A 88 -2.00 -3.02 10.83
C ARG A 88 -1.92 -1.50 10.94
N GLU A 89 -1.88 -0.94 12.16
CA GLU A 89 -1.68 0.50 12.37
C GLU A 89 -0.31 0.96 11.84
N GLY A 90 0.76 0.27 12.22
CA GLY A 90 2.10 0.58 11.72
C GLY A 90 2.20 0.46 10.19
N PHE A 91 1.56 -0.56 9.62
CA PHE A 91 1.44 -0.71 8.18
C PHE A 91 0.63 0.44 7.54
N ALA A 92 -0.48 0.84 8.15
CA ALA A 92 -1.33 1.93 7.65
C ALA A 92 -0.57 3.25 7.58
N ASP A 93 0.23 3.54 8.60
CA ASP A 93 1.07 4.74 8.65
C ASP A 93 2.18 4.68 7.61
N ALA A 94 2.89 3.57 7.50
CA ALA A 94 3.97 3.40 6.53
C ALA A 94 3.45 3.48 5.08
N LEU A 95 2.36 2.78 4.77
CA LEU A 95 1.74 2.81 3.45
C LEU A 95 1.12 4.18 3.14
N GLY A 96 0.48 4.82 4.12
CA GLY A 96 -0.05 6.18 4.00
C GLY A 96 1.04 7.19 3.63
N ARG A 97 2.20 7.13 4.31
CA ARG A 97 3.37 7.95 3.99
C ARG A 97 3.91 7.65 2.60
N ALA A 98 4.09 6.37 2.25
CA ALA A 98 4.55 5.95 0.92
C ALA A 98 3.66 6.53 -0.20
N LEU A 99 2.35 6.44 -0.03
CA LEU A 99 1.37 7.01 -0.97
C LEU A 99 1.45 8.54 -1.02
N ALA A 100 1.65 9.21 0.12
CA ALA A 100 1.79 10.66 0.18
C ALA A 100 3.05 11.14 -0.54
N THR A 101 4.19 10.49 -0.32
CA THR A 101 5.43 10.78 -1.04
C THR A 101 5.28 10.53 -2.53
N ALA A 102 4.73 9.38 -2.93
CA ALA A 102 4.50 9.06 -4.34
C ALA A 102 3.61 10.08 -5.07
N ARG A 103 2.63 10.67 -4.36
CA ARG A 103 1.74 11.72 -4.90
C ARG A 103 2.40 13.06 -5.12
N ARG A 104 3.34 13.45 -4.26
CA ARG A 104 4.07 14.73 -4.41
C ARG A 104 4.92 14.73 -5.67
N GLY A 105 5.21 13.55 -6.22
CA GLY A 105 6.20 13.39 -7.25
C GLY A 105 7.60 13.40 -6.64
N PRO A 106 8.65 13.29 -7.45
CA PRO A 106 10.03 13.40 -6.96
C PRO A 106 10.25 14.78 -6.31
N ASP A 107 10.72 14.80 -5.07
CA ASP A 107 11.20 16.03 -4.42
C ASP A 107 12.48 16.49 -5.14
N TYR A 108 12.39 17.63 -5.84
CA TYR A 108 13.56 18.37 -6.33
C TYR A 108 14.13 19.15 -5.14
N GLU A 109 15.01 18.54 -4.34
CA GLU A 109 15.84 19.33 -3.43
C GLU A 109 17.01 19.92 -4.23
N ASP A 110 16.98 21.24 -4.36
CA ASP A 110 17.97 22.09 -5.00
C ASP A 110 19.31 21.95 -4.25
N ALA A 111 20.27 21.24 -4.85
CA ALA A 111 21.64 21.20 -4.37
C ALA A 111 22.26 22.59 -4.55
N ARG A 112 22.22 23.39 -3.48
CA ARG A 112 22.99 24.63 -3.35
C ARG A 112 24.44 24.34 -2.97
#